data_AF-A0A2S6MBC6-F1
#
_entry.id   AF-A0A2S6MBC6-F1
#
_cell.length_a   1.000
_cell.length_b   1.000
_cell.length_c   1.000
_cell.angle_alpha   90.00
_cell.angle_beta   90.00
_cell.angle_gamma   90.00
#
_symmetry.space_group_name_H-M   'P 1'
#
loop_
_entity.id
_entity.type
_entity.pdbx_description
1 polymer ?
#
loop_
_entity_poly.entity_id
_entity_poly.type
_entity_poly.pdbx_seq_one_letter_code
_entity_poly.pdbx_strand_id
1 'polypeptide(L)'
;MRIYGPNGTTLGTPASQARRTGSGTFVLPDTSSAQETRSAAAPKAATNIDGLLALQGVEEDPVERRKRSVVRGRTALDVLDDLKMGLLAGNLDASTVMRLRDAAANLKSSSGDPGLDAVLSEIELRVEVELAKAGRA
;
A
#
# COMPACT_ATOMS: atom_id res chain seq x y z
N MET A 1 -25.07 -24.65 29.31
CA MET A 1 -23.64 -25.01 29.11
C MET A 1 -23.08 -24.11 28.02
N ARG A 2 -21.93 -23.44 28.25
CA ARG A 2 -21.23 -22.62 27.25
C ARG A 2 -20.04 -23.41 26.72
N ILE A 3 -19.90 -23.50 25.40
CA ILE A 3 -18.82 -24.23 24.73
C ILE A 3 -17.81 -23.18 24.23
N TYR A 4 -16.54 -23.30 24.64
CA TYR A 4 -15.43 -22.53 24.10
C TYR A 4 -14.79 -23.31 22.95
N GLY A 5 -14.63 -22.65 21.79
CA GLY A 5 -13.82 -23.17 20.68
C GLY A 5 -12.34 -22.84 20.88
N PRO A 6 -11.42 -23.66 20.34
CA PRO A 6 -9.98 -23.47 20.52
C PRO A 6 -9.47 -22.26 19.72
N ASN A 7 -8.79 -21.34 20.40
CA ASN A 7 -8.10 -20.21 19.79
C ASN A 7 -6.92 -20.70 18.92
N GLY A 8 -7.00 -20.51 17.60
CA GLY A 8 -5.81 -20.38 16.74
C GLY A 8 -5.14 -19.05 17.03
N THR A 9 -3.81 -18.92 17.06
CA THR A 9 -2.90 -19.23 15.96
C THR A 9 -1.51 -19.52 16.53
N THR A 10 -0.90 -20.62 16.08
CA THR A 10 0.51 -20.95 16.33
C THR A 10 1.36 -20.16 15.33
N LEU A 11 2.15 -19.21 15.81
CA LEU A 11 3.23 -18.62 15.03
C LEU A 11 4.55 -18.80 15.79
N GLY A 12 5.48 -19.52 15.17
CA GLY A 12 6.88 -19.55 15.59
C GLY A 12 7.40 -20.94 15.95
N THR A 13 7.90 -21.66 14.95
CA THR A 13 8.98 -22.63 15.17
C THR A 13 10.29 -21.84 15.36
N PRO A 14 11.18 -22.27 16.27
CA PRO A 14 12.44 -22.80 15.74
C PRO A 14 12.89 -24.13 16.38
N ALA A 15 13.38 -24.99 15.49
CA ALA A 15 14.53 -25.89 15.58
C ALA A 15 14.64 -26.96 16.69
N SER A 16 14.47 -28.21 16.22
CA SER A 16 15.33 -29.39 16.37
C SER A 16 15.94 -29.74 17.73
N GLN A 17 15.51 -30.89 18.28
CA GLN A 17 16.45 -31.80 18.94
C GLN A 17 16.35 -33.19 18.30
N ALA A 18 17.49 -33.61 17.76
CA ALA A 18 17.74 -34.92 17.18
C ALA A 18 17.59 -36.04 18.23
N ARG A 19 17.02 -37.17 17.80
CA ARG A 19 17.01 -38.43 18.54
C ARG A 19 18.43 -38.89 18.84
N ARG A 20 18.72 -39.19 20.10
CA ARG A 20 19.78 -40.12 20.47
C ARG A 20 19.16 -41.38 21.06
N THR A 21 19.30 -42.47 20.31
CA THR A 21 19.17 -43.84 20.80
C THR A 21 20.36 -44.16 21.69
N GLY A 22 20.11 -44.48 22.95
CA GLY A 22 21.14 -44.89 23.91
C GLY A 22 20.53 -45.70 25.04
N SER A 23 20.85 -46.99 25.06
CA SER A 23 20.64 -47.89 26.21
C SER A 23 21.41 -47.35 27.41
N GLY A 24 20.70 -46.88 28.43
CA GLY A 24 21.28 -46.37 29.67
C GLY A 24 20.39 -46.73 30.86
N THR A 25 20.96 -47.48 31.80
CA THR A 25 20.40 -47.87 33.10
C THR A 25 19.91 -46.67 33.90
N PHE A 26 18.69 -46.76 34.44
CA PHE A 26 18.13 -45.74 35.33
C PHE A 26 18.87 -45.75 36.67
N VAL A 27 19.50 -44.62 37.01
CA VAL A 27 20.09 -44.35 38.32
C VAL A 27 19.38 -43.13 38.89
N LEU A 28 18.87 -43.24 40.12
CA LEU A 28 18.21 -42.15 40.82
C LEU A 28 19.29 -41.12 41.26
N PRO A 29 19.20 -39.84 40.86
CA PRO A 29 20.13 -38.83 41.35
C PRO A 29 19.84 -38.56 42.83
N ASP A 30 20.90 -38.58 43.63
CA ASP A 30 20.88 -38.22 45.04
C ASP A 30 20.33 -36.79 45.18
N THR A 31 19.28 -36.61 45.97
CA THR A 31 18.61 -35.31 46.14
C THR A 31 19.42 -34.44 47.09
N SER A 32 20.56 -33.94 46.63
CA SER A 32 21.34 -32.92 47.33
C SER A 32 22.08 -32.03 46.33
N SER A 33 21.29 -31.30 45.55
CA SER A 33 21.65 -29.95 45.14
C SER A 33 20.35 -29.18 44.90
N ALA A 34 20.16 -28.09 45.62
CA ALA A 34 19.06 -27.18 45.37
C ALA A 34 19.21 -26.66 43.93
N GLN A 35 18.29 -27.03 43.04
CA GLN A 35 18.18 -26.38 41.74
C GLN A 35 17.85 -24.90 42.00
N GLU A 36 18.78 -24.03 41.64
CA GLU A 36 18.57 -22.60 41.65
C GLU A 36 17.38 -22.26 40.72
N THR A 37 16.26 -21.87 41.32
CA THR A 37 15.07 -21.43 40.63
C THR A 37 15.36 -20.09 39.95
N ARG A 38 15.81 -20.12 38.70
CA ARG A 38 15.84 -18.90 37.88
C ARG A 38 14.41 -18.42 37.67
N SER A 39 14.14 -17.21 38.15
CA SER A 39 12.87 -16.53 37.92
C SER A 39 12.60 -16.42 36.41
N ALA A 40 11.42 -16.85 35.98
CA ALA A 40 10.97 -16.66 34.60
C ALA A 40 10.88 -15.16 34.32
N ALA A 41 11.54 -14.69 33.25
CA ALA A 41 11.39 -13.31 32.80
C ALA A 41 9.94 -13.10 32.34
N ALA A 42 9.30 -12.04 32.84
CA ALA A 42 7.95 -11.70 32.45
C ALA A 42 7.86 -11.48 30.92
N PRO A 43 6.80 -11.96 30.25
CA PRO A 43 6.60 -11.69 28.84
C PRO A 43 6.54 -10.18 28.63
N LYS A 44 7.33 -9.67 27.67
CA LYS A 44 7.29 -8.25 27.29
C LYS A 44 5.87 -7.93 26.83
N ALA A 45 5.29 -6.86 27.37
CA ALA A 45 3.95 -6.42 27.02
C ALA A 45 3.83 -6.22 25.50
N ALA A 46 2.70 -6.66 24.94
CA ALA A 46 2.39 -6.46 23.53
C ALA A 46 2.50 -4.97 23.20
N THR A 47 3.21 -4.67 22.11
CA THR A 47 3.35 -3.32 21.57
C THR A 47 1.98 -2.63 21.52
N ASN A 48 1.92 -1.47 22.16
CA ASN A 48 0.72 -0.65 22.33
C ASN A 48 0.00 -0.47 20.99
N ILE A 49 -1.31 -0.70 20.99
CA ILE A 49 -2.22 -0.48 19.84
C ILE A 49 -2.08 0.94 19.27
N ASP A 50 -1.68 1.91 20.10
CA ASP A 50 -1.37 3.29 19.70
C ASP A 50 -0.31 3.38 18.59
N GLY A 51 0.66 2.44 18.56
CA GLY A 51 1.66 2.36 17.48
C GLY A 51 1.08 1.91 16.14
N LEU A 52 -0.02 1.14 16.15
CA LEU A 52 -0.75 0.74 14.95
C LEU A 52 -1.72 1.83 14.48
N LEU A 53 -2.32 2.59 15.42
CA LEU A 53 -3.20 3.72 15.10
C LEU A 53 -2.41 4.89 14.49
N ALA A 54 -1.19 5.16 14.99
CA ALA A 54 -0.31 6.18 14.42
C ALA A 54 0.14 5.86 12.98
N LEU A 55 0.19 4.58 12.61
CA LEU A 55 0.50 4.15 11.24
C LEU A 55 -0.69 4.32 10.27
N GLN A 56 -1.93 4.26 10.78
CA GLN A 56 -3.15 4.47 9.98
C GLN A 56 -3.44 5.95 9.67
N GLY A 57 -2.83 6.89 10.39
CA GLY A 57 -3.03 8.33 10.19
C GLY A 57 -2.25 8.95 9.01
N VAL A 58 -1.48 8.15 8.28
CA VAL A 58 -0.66 8.62 7.12
C VAL A 58 -1.38 8.43 5.78
N GLU A 59 -2.58 7.82 5.77
CA GLU A 59 -3.41 7.81 4.57
C GLU A 59 -4.11 9.17 4.42
N GLU A 60 -3.75 9.88 3.35
CA GLU A 60 -4.41 11.12 2.92
C GLU A 60 -5.94 10.99 2.96
N ASP A 61 -6.63 12.01 3.49
CA ASP A 61 -8.10 12.02 3.57
C ASP A 61 -8.73 11.68 2.20
N PRO A 62 -9.59 10.64 2.12
CA PRO A 62 -10.30 10.26 0.90
C PRO A 62 -10.99 11.43 0.20
N VAL A 63 -11.52 12.41 0.95
CA VAL A 63 -12.19 13.59 0.38
C VAL A 63 -11.19 14.50 -0.33
N GLU A 64 -10.05 14.80 0.29
CA GLU A 64 -9.00 15.63 -0.31
C GLU A 64 -8.34 14.93 -1.50
N ARG A 65 -8.16 13.60 -1.46
CA ARG A 65 -7.67 12.81 -2.59
C ARG A 65 -8.61 12.92 -3.79
N ARG A 66 -9.92 12.70 -3.57
CA ARG A 66 -10.95 12.84 -4.60
C ARG A 66 -10.96 14.25 -5.19
N LYS A 67 -10.93 15.28 -4.35
CA LYS A 67 -10.89 16.69 -4.77
C LYS A 67 -9.67 17.00 -5.62
N ARG A 68 -8.49 16.51 -5.24
CA ARG A 68 -7.26 16.65 -6.05
C ARG A 68 -7.40 15.97 -7.41
N SER A 69 -7.96 14.77 -7.46
CA SER A 69 -8.20 14.06 -8.73
C SER A 69 -9.18 14.81 -9.65
N VAL A 70 -10.21 15.44 -9.10
CA VAL A 70 -11.11 16.33 -9.87
C VAL A 70 -10.34 17.52 -10.45
N VAL A 71 -9.46 18.16 -9.67
CA VAL A 71 -8.64 19.29 -10.15
C VAL A 71 -7.69 18.85 -11.27
N ARG A 72 -7.06 17.67 -11.14
CA ARG A 72 -6.22 17.07 -12.19
C ARG A 72 -7.01 16.83 -13.48
N GLY A 73 -8.20 16.25 -13.38
CA GLY A 73 -9.10 16.03 -14.51
C GLY A 73 -9.46 17.33 -15.24
N ARG A 74 -9.84 18.37 -14.49
CA ARG A 74 -10.12 19.70 -15.07
C ARG A 74 -8.90 20.31 -15.76
N THR A 75 -7.74 20.25 -15.11
CA THR A 75 -6.49 20.75 -15.69
C THR A 75 -6.16 20.04 -17.01
N ALA A 76 -6.38 18.72 -17.09
CA ALA A 76 -6.16 17.98 -18.34
C ALA A 76 -7.14 18.41 -19.46
N LEU A 77 -8.41 18.66 -19.12
CA LEU A 77 -9.40 19.17 -20.07
C LEU A 77 -9.05 20.58 -20.57
N ASP A 78 -8.60 21.47 -19.68
CA ASP A 78 -8.18 22.83 -20.05
C ASP A 78 -7.00 22.79 -21.03
N VAL A 79 -6.01 21.90 -20.80
CA VAL A 79 -4.86 21.75 -21.71
C VAL A 79 -5.28 21.14 -23.06
N LEU A 80 -6.28 20.24 -23.08
CA LEU A 80 -6.85 19.73 -24.33
C LEU A 80 -7.53 20.85 -25.13
N ASP A 81 -8.23 21.76 -24.45
CA ASP A 81 -8.86 22.92 -25.09
C ASP A 81 -7.83 23.91 -25.61
N ASP A 82 -6.76 24.20 -24.86
CA ASP A 82 -5.61 24.98 -25.33
C ASP A 82 -5.01 24.39 -26.60
N LEU A 83 -4.78 23.07 -26.61
CA LEU A 83 -4.25 22.35 -27.77
C LEU A 83 -5.19 22.51 -28.98
N LYS A 84 -6.49 22.30 -28.77
CA LYS A 84 -7.50 22.44 -29.82
C LYS A 84 -7.51 23.86 -30.39
N MET A 85 -7.48 24.89 -29.54
CA MET A 85 -7.46 26.28 -29.98
C MET A 85 -6.19 26.60 -30.78
N GLY A 86 -5.03 26.10 -30.34
CA GLY A 86 -3.77 26.23 -31.09
C GLY A 86 -3.87 25.59 -32.48
N LEU A 87 -4.35 24.34 -32.56
CA LEU A 87 -4.53 23.63 -33.82
C LEU A 87 -5.48 24.34 -34.78
N LEU A 88 -6.59 24.90 -34.27
CA LEU A 88 -7.52 25.71 -35.08
C LEU A 88 -6.90 27.00 -35.59
N ALA A 89 -5.97 27.60 -34.83
CA ALA A 89 -5.19 28.75 -35.26
C ALA A 89 -4.04 28.38 -36.22
N GLY A 90 -3.82 27.09 -36.49
CA GLY A 90 -2.71 26.60 -37.31
C GLY A 90 -1.36 26.61 -36.60
N ASN A 91 -1.33 26.71 -35.28
CA ASN A 91 -0.10 26.74 -34.48
C ASN A 91 -0.09 25.60 -33.44
N LEU A 92 0.91 24.72 -33.53
CA LEU A 92 1.13 23.68 -32.54
C LEU A 92 2.31 24.06 -31.64
N ASP A 93 1.99 24.52 -30.43
CA ASP A 93 3.00 24.90 -29.44
C ASP A 93 3.56 23.68 -28.69
N ALA A 94 4.88 23.50 -28.74
CA ALA A 94 5.59 22.46 -28.00
C ALA A 94 5.39 22.57 -26.47
N SER A 95 5.19 23.78 -25.96
CA SER A 95 4.92 23.99 -24.52
C SER A 95 3.58 23.37 -24.10
N THR A 96 2.54 23.53 -24.92
CA THR A 96 1.22 22.91 -24.71
C THR A 96 1.31 21.39 -24.77
N VAL A 97 2.08 20.83 -25.71
CA VAL A 97 2.31 19.38 -25.80
C VAL A 97 3.03 18.85 -24.55
N MET A 98 4.01 19.57 -24.00
CA MET A 98 4.65 19.21 -22.74
C MET A 98 3.66 19.23 -21.56
N ARG A 99 2.87 20.29 -21.41
CA ARG A 99 1.84 20.37 -20.35
C ARG A 99 0.84 19.22 -20.46
N LEU A 100 0.50 18.81 -21.69
CA LEU A 100 -0.42 17.71 -21.93
C LEU A 100 0.17 16.36 -21.51
N ARG A 101 1.47 16.13 -21.71
CA ARG A 101 2.19 14.96 -21.19
C ARG A 101 2.20 14.92 -19.67
N ASP A 102 2.45 16.06 -19.03
CA ASP A 102 2.43 16.17 -17.57
C ASP A 102 1.02 15.89 -17.02
N ALA A 103 -0.02 16.41 -17.69
CA ALA A 103 -1.40 16.12 -17.34
C ALA A 103 -1.70 14.60 -17.44
N ALA A 104 -1.27 13.93 -18.52
CA ALA A 104 -1.42 12.49 -18.70
C ALA A 104 -0.80 11.69 -17.55
N ALA A 105 0.43 12.04 -17.15
CA ALA A 105 1.13 11.38 -16.05
C ALA A 105 0.37 11.54 -14.72
N ASN A 106 -0.24 12.70 -14.49
CA ASN A 106 -1.01 12.98 -13.27
C ASN A 106 -2.36 12.25 -13.21
N LEU A 107 -2.98 11.94 -14.36
CA LEU A 107 -4.28 11.25 -14.42
C LEU A 107 -4.22 9.79 -13.97
N LYS A 108 -3.05 9.14 -14.07
CA LYS A 108 -2.83 7.73 -13.70
C LYS A 108 -3.01 7.43 -12.20
N SER A 109 -3.10 8.46 -11.36
CA SER A 109 -3.27 8.31 -9.92
C SER A 109 -4.74 8.06 -9.54
N SER A 110 -5.03 6.97 -8.84
CA SER A 110 -6.39 6.68 -8.35
C SER A 110 -6.89 7.75 -7.38
N SER A 111 -8.16 8.11 -7.51
CA SER A 111 -8.89 8.99 -6.61
C SER A 111 -9.49 8.27 -5.39
N GLY A 112 -9.63 6.95 -5.47
CA GLY A 112 -10.39 6.14 -4.49
C GLY A 112 -11.90 6.13 -4.71
N ASP A 113 -12.40 6.81 -5.75
CA ASP A 113 -13.79 6.79 -6.20
C ASP A 113 -13.84 6.10 -7.58
N PRO A 114 -14.42 4.88 -7.69
CA PRO A 114 -14.44 4.13 -8.95
C PRO A 114 -15.13 4.86 -10.10
N GLY A 115 -16.15 5.67 -9.83
CA GLY A 115 -16.86 6.44 -10.84
C GLY A 115 -16.01 7.58 -11.39
N LEU A 116 -15.27 8.26 -10.50
CA LEU A 116 -14.33 9.30 -10.91
C LEU A 116 -13.13 8.70 -11.66
N ASP A 117 -12.58 7.58 -11.20
CA ASP A 117 -11.45 6.91 -11.85
C ASP A 117 -11.80 6.45 -13.27
N ALA A 118 -13.02 5.98 -13.50
CA ALA A 118 -13.50 5.65 -14.85
C ALA A 118 -13.47 6.88 -15.77
N VAL A 119 -14.00 8.02 -15.32
CA VAL A 119 -13.99 9.26 -16.12
C VAL A 119 -12.55 9.75 -16.36
N LEU A 120 -11.68 9.70 -15.36
CA LEU A 120 -10.28 10.10 -15.52
C LEU A 120 -9.54 9.21 -16.53
N SER A 121 -9.87 7.91 -16.58
CA SER A 121 -9.30 7.00 -17.58
C SER A 121 -9.75 7.32 -19.01
N GLU A 122 -10.99 7.78 -19.21
CA GLU A 122 -11.46 8.24 -20.51
C GLU A 122 -10.76 9.53 -20.95
N ILE A 123 -10.54 10.46 -20.01
CA ILE A 123 -9.76 11.67 -20.25
C ILE A 123 -8.31 11.30 -20.61
N GLU A 124 -7.68 10.40 -19.86
CA GLU A 124 -6.33 9.91 -20.14
C GLU A 124 -6.21 9.33 -21.54
N LEU A 125 -7.15 8.45 -21.93
CA LEU A 125 -7.20 7.88 -23.28
C LEU A 125 -7.26 8.99 -24.35
N ARG A 126 -8.09 10.02 -24.14
CA ARG A 126 -8.18 11.15 -25.06
C ARG A 126 -6.85 11.90 -25.15
N VAL A 127 -6.21 12.16 -24.01
CA VAL A 127 -4.92 12.84 -23.92
C VAL A 127 -3.84 12.07 -24.70
N GLU A 128 -3.71 10.76 -24.48
CA GLU A 128 -2.73 9.93 -25.16
C GLU A 128 -2.95 9.88 -26.68
N VAL A 129 -4.22 9.83 -27.11
CA VAL A 129 -4.57 9.90 -28.55
C VAL A 129 -4.15 11.23 -29.15
N GLU A 130 -4.39 12.35 -28.48
CA GLU A 130 -4.01 13.67 -28.98
C GLU A 130 -2.49 13.88 -29.01
N LEU A 131 -1.76 13.37 -28.00
CA LEU A 131 -0.30 13.33 -28.02
C LEU A 131 0.25 12.51 -29.20
N ALA A 132 -0.35 11.36 -29.49
CA ALA A 132 0.04 10.52 -30.61
C ALA A 132 -0.24 11.19 -31.97
N LYS A 133 -1.29 12.02 -32.07
CA LYS A 133 -1.57 12.83 -33.26
C LYS A 133 -0.57 13.98 -33.41
N ALA A 134 -0.30 14.70 -32.34
CA ALA A 134 0.64 15.82 -32.33
C ALA A 134 2.08 15.38 -32.67
N GLY A 135 2.49 14.17 -32.27
CA GLY A 135 3.80 13.61 -32.64
C GLY A 135 3.93 13.11 -34.09
N ARG A 136 2.83 13.06 -34.85
CA ARG A 136 2.80 12.68 -36.27
C ARG A 136 2.62 13.87 -37.22
N ALA A 137 2.25 15.03 -36.69
CA ALA A 137 2.13 16.28 -37.44
C ALA A 137 3.51 16.94 -37.58
#